data_AF-A0A6A3D3Y6-F1
#
_entry.id   AF-A0A6A3D3Y6-F1
#
_cell.length_a   1.000
_cell.length_b   1.000
_cell.length_c   1.000
_cell.angle_alpha   90.00
_cell.angle_beta   90.00
_cell.angle_gamma   90.00
#
_symmetry.space_group_name_H-M   'P 1'
#
loop_
_entity.id
_entity.type
_entity.pdbx_description
1 polymer ?
#
loop_
_entity_poly.entity_id
_entity_poly.type
_entity_poly.pdbx_seq_one_letter_code
_entity_poly.pdbx_strand_id
1 'polypeptide(L)'
;MGIPRLHSNDTPSNEERSEAKARRRSLMTKKQRTPRTRSVSMKRRTVRERSRRLVVNPIEKKVKTLKRLIPRNDSTGLEGLFRDTAEYILALQMRVEVMQIMVNVLTGSSDE
;
A
#
# COMPACT_ATOMS: atom_id res chain seq x y z
N MET A 1 -32.14 50.07 -66.07
CA MET A 1 -33.23 49.08 -66.24
C MET A 1 -32.89 48.24 -67.46
N GLY A 2 -32.82 46.90 -67.48
CA GLY A 2 -33.11 45.86 -66.50
C GLY A 2 -32.33 44.56 -66.82
N ILE A 3 -32.30 43.62 -65.88
CA ILE A 3 -31.83 42.22 -66.01
C ILE A 3 -33.11 41.37 -66.21
N PRO A 4 -33.21 40.34 -67.09
CA PRO A 4 -32.60 39.00 -66.92
C PRO A 4 -32.29 38.26 -68.25
N ARG A 5 -31.75 37.03 -68.39
CA ARG A 5 -31.68 35.82 -67.55
C ARG A 5 -30.67 34.84 -68.19
N LEU A 6 -29.86 34.22 -67.34
CA LEU A 6 -29.36 32.83 -67.31
C LEU A 6 -29.46 31.95 -68.59
N HIS A 7 -28.30 31.45 -69.04
CA HIS A 7 -28.19 30.11 -69.63
C HIS A 7 -27.35 29.22 -68.71
N SER A 8 -27.98 28.13 -68.31
CA SER A 8 -27.46 27.02 -67.52
C SER A 8 -26.39 26.26 -68.27
N ASN A 9 -25.29 25.90 -67.59
CA ASN A 9 -24.47 24.74 -67.95
C ASN A 9 -24.24 23.92 -66.66
N ASP A 10 -25.08 22.90 -66.52
CA ASP A 10 -24.82 21.57 -65.97
C ASP A 10 -23.86 21.45 -64.77
N THR A 11 -24.43 21.58 -63.57
CA THR A 11 -23.84 21.01 -62.36
C THR A 11 -23.94 19.48 -62.42
N PRO A 12 -22.84 18.73 -62.23
CA PRO A 12 -22.88 17.27 -62.28
C PRO A 12 -23.73 16.70 -61.14
N SER A 13 -24.58 15.74 -61.51
CA SER A 13 -25.52 15.04 -60.64
C SER A 13 -24.83 14.39 -59.44
N ASN A 14 -25.50 14.42 -58.30
CA ASN A 14 -25.00 13.98 -56.99
C ASN A 14 -24.72 12.45 -56.92
N GLU A 15 -25.11 11.71 -57.96
CA GLU A 15 -24.99 10.25 -58.08
C GLU A 15 -23.57 9.83 -58.47
N GLU A 16 -22.91 10.57 -59.37
CA GLU A 16 -21.51 10.33 -59.79
C GLU A 16 -20.50 10.60 -58.67
N ARG A 17 -20.83 11.51 -57.74
CA ARG A 17 -20.05 11.76 -56.52
C ARG A 17 -20.10 10.58 -55.53
N SER A 18 -21.15 9.77 -55.56
CA SER A 18 -21.34 8.64 -54.65
C SER A 18 -20.50 7.42 -55.07
N GLU A 19 -20.42 7.16 -56.38
CA GLU A 19 -19.68 6.02 -56.94
C GLU A 19 -18.16 6.23 -56.90
N ALA A 20 -17.68 7.45 -57.11
CA ALA A 20 -16.26 7.80 -57.00
C ALA A 20 -15.71 7.64 -55.56
N LYS A 21 -16.58 7.80 -54.54
CA LYS A 21 -16.24 7.61 -53.13
C LYS A 21 -16.25 6.13 -52.70
N ALA A 22 -17.11 5.32 -53.32
CA ALA A 22 -17.19 3.87 -53.09
C ALA A 22 -15.97 3.12 -53.66
N ARG A 23 -15.49 3.52 -54.85
CA ARG A 23 -14.31 2.91 -55.49
C ARG A 23 -12.99 3.14 -54.73
N ARG A 24 -12.83 4.26 -54.03
CA ARG A 24 -11.63 4.54 -53.19
C ARG A 24 -11.63 3.82 -51.84
N ARG A 25 -12.79 3.33 -51.36
CA ARG A 25 -12.89 2.62 -50.07
C ARG A 25 -12.63 1.11 -50.18
N SER A 26 -12.84 0.48 -51.33
CA SER A 26 -12.67 -0.99 -51.47
C SER A 26 -11.22 -1.45 -51.72
N LEU A 27 -10.28 -0.53 -51.97
CA LEU A 27 -8.86 -0.86 -52.15
C LEU A 27 -8.02 -0.79 -50.86
N MET A 28 -8.61 -0.38 -49.73
CA MET A 28 -7.91 -0.34 -48.42
C MET A 28 -8.30 -1.46 -47.45
N THR A 29 -9.13 -2.43 -47.88
CA THR A 29 -9.55 -3.57 -47.04
C THR A 29 -8.85 -4.88 -47.41
N LYS A 30 -7.55 -4.83 -47.71
CA LYS A 30 -6.72 -6.03 -47.95
C LYS A 30 -5.77 -6.29 -46.76
N LYS A 31 -6.36 -6.85 -45.71
CA LYS A 31 -5.83 -7.98 -44.91
C LYS A 31 -4.30 -8.01 -44.68
N GLN A 32 -3.85 -7.41 -43.58
CA GLN A 32 -2.74 -7.95 -42.78
C GLN A 32 -3.11 -7.92 -41.29
N ARG A 33 -3.76 -8.99 -40.82
CA ARG A 33 -3.84 -9.29 -39.39
C ARG A 33 -2.52 -9.95 -38.99
N THR A 34 -1.56 -9.16 -38.56
CA THR A 34 -0.41 -9.69 -37.83
C THR A 34 -0.90 -10.17 -36.46
N PRO A 35 -0.52 -11.36 -35.97
CA PRO A 35 -0.84 -11.76 -34.62
C PRO A 35 0.01 -10.89 -33.71
N ARG A 36 -0.60 -9.82 -33.19
CA ARG A 36 0.01 -8.93 -32.21
C ARG A 36 0.27 -9.80 -30.98
N THR A 37 1.51 -10.27 -30.83
CA THR A 37 1.99 -10.92 -29.62
C THR A 37 1.55 -10.05 -28.45
N ARG A 38 0.78 -10.65 -27.52
CA ARG A 38 0.44 -10.00 -26.26
C ARG A 38 1.76 -9.58 -25.62
N SER A 39 2.13 -8.31 -25.74
CA SER A 39 3.09 -7.72 -24.84
C SER A 39 2.40 -7.65 -23.50
N VAL A 40 2.45 -8.77 -22.77
CA VAL A 40 2.38 -8.74 -21.32
C VAL A 40 3.60 -7.93 -20.92
N SER A 41 3.44 -6.61 -20.90
CA SER A 41 4.31 -5.78 -20.08
C SER A 41 4.12 -6.35 -18.67
N MET A 42 5.01 -7.25 -18.28
CA MET A 42 5.26 -7.50 -16.88
C MET A 42 5.74 -6.15 -16.38
N LYS A 43 4.80 -5.31 -15.94
CA LYS A 43 5.08 -4.29 -14.93
C LYS A 43 5.74 -5.09 -13.85
N ARG A 44 7.08 -5.04 -13.84
CA ARG A 44 7.91 -5.52 -12.76
C ARG A 44 7.19 -5.02 -11.53
N ARG A 45 6.61 -5.94 -10.76
CA ARG A 45 6.25 -5.66 -9.39
C ARG A 45 7.58 -5.28 -8.77
N THR A 46 7.93 -4.00 -8.85
CA THR A 46 8.88 -3.43 -7.94
C THR A 46 8.22 -3.69 -6.62
N VAL A 47 8.74 -4.70 -5.95
CA VAL A 47 8.48 -5.01 -4.56
C VAL A 47 8.85 -3.74 -3.82
N ARG A 48 7.92 -2.77 -3.78
CA ARG A 48 7.94 -1.64 -2.87
C ARG A 48 7.46 -2.13 -1.51
N GLU A 49 7.98 -3.28 -1.11
CA GLU A 49 7.79 -3.91 0.19
C GLU A 49 9.13 -3.95 0.95
N ARG A 50 10.08 -3.11 0.55
CA ARG A 50 11.28 -2.81 1.35
C ARG A 50 11.43 -1.32 1.69
N SER A 51 10.55 -0.46 1.18
CA SER A 51 10.60 1.00 1.37
C SER A 51 9.45 1.53 2.25
N ARG A 52 9.09 0.75 3.27
CA ARG A 52 8.42 1.28 4.46
C ARG A 52 9.03 0.63 5.69
N ARG A 53 10.36 0.61 5.76
CA ARG A 53 11.03 0.66 7.07
C ARG A 53 10.66 2.01 7.65
N LEU A 54 9.47 2.12 8.23
CA LEU A 54 9.11 3.22 9.10
C LEU A 54 10.29 3.31 10.07
N VAL A 55 10.99 4.43 10.05
CA VAL A 55 12.01 4.74 11.03
C VAL A 55 11.25 4.95 12.33
N VAL A 56 10.78 3.85 12.93
CA VAL A 56 10.12 3.85 14.22
C VAL A 56 11.19 4.27 15.19
N ASN A 57 10.92 5.37 15.90
CA ASN A 57 11.85 5.92 16.87
C ASN A 57 12.28 4.79 17.83
N PRO A 58 13.59 4.56 18.06
CA PRO A 58 14.04 3.51 18.96
C PRO A 58 13.42 3.63 20.36
N ILE A 59 13.11 4.84 20.81
CA ILE A 59 12.41 5.08 22.08
C ILE A 59 10.98 4.56 22.03
N GLU A 60 10.25 4.78 20.93
CA GLU A 60 8.89 4.26 20.76
C GLU A 60 8.88 2.72 20.80
N LYS A 61 9.89 2.06 20.23
CA LYS A 61 10.04 0.60 20.35
C LYS A 61 10.23 0.17 21.81
N LYS A 62 11.09 0.88 22.56
CA LYS A 62 11.32 0.59 23.99
C LYS A 62 10.06 0.81 24.82
N VAL A 63 9.34 1.91 24.61
CA VAL A 63 8.06 2.19 25.28
C VAL A 63 7.03 1.11 24.95
N LYS A 64 6.95 0.67 23.68
CA LYS A 64 6.05 -0.42 23.29
C LYS A 64 6.41 -1.75 23.94
N THR A 65 7.70 -2.05 24.10
CA THR A 65 8.15 -3.23 24.84
C THR A 65 7.82 -3.11 26.32
N LEU A 66 8.03 -1.94 26.92
CA LEU A 66 7.69 -1.70 28.32
C LEU A 66 6.19 -1.91 28.56
N LYS A 67 5.34 -1.37 27.69
CA LYS A 67 3.89 -1.64 27.66
C LYS A 67 3.50 -3.10 27.42
N ARG A 68 4.42 -4.02 27.15
CA ARG A 68 4.10 -5.46 27.07
C ARG A 68 4.52 -6.21 28.32
N LEU A 69 5.46 -5.64 29.09
CA LEU A 69 6.03 -6.26 30.28
C LEU A 69 5.24 -5.93 31.55
N ILE A 70 4.65 -4.73 31.61
CA ILE A 70 3.94 -4.27 32.80
C ILE A 70 2.49 -4.76 32.77
N PRO A 71 1.97 -5.40 33.84
CA PRO A 71 0.56 -5.73 33.92
C PRO A 71 -0.33 -4.47 33.92
N ARG A 72 -1.54 -4.55 33.32
CA ARG A 72 -2.60 -3.51 33.41
C ARG A 72 -2.24 -2.12 32.87
N ASN A 73 -1.57 -2.04 31.71
CA ASN A 73 -1.08 -0.76 31.15
C ASN A 73 -1.87 -0.24 29.93
N ASP A 74 -3.06 -0.80 29.68
CA ASP A 74 -3.76 -0.68 28.39
C ASP A 74 -4.21 0.75 28.05
N SER A 75 -4.13 1.71 28.99
CA SER A 75 -4.63 3.08 28.79
C SER A 75 -3.80 4.19 29.47
N THR A 76 -2.62 3.90 30.00
CA THR A 76 -1.81 4.91 30.71
C THR A 76 -0.89 5.72 29.77
N GLY A 77 -0.80 7.03 30.03
CA GLY A 77 0.22 7.91 29.43
C GLY A 77 1.64 7.53 29.87
N LEU A 78 2.66 8.21 29.33
CA LEU A 78 4.07 7.86 29.65
C LEU A 78 4.39 7.94 31.15
N GLU A 79 3.90 8.98 31.84
CA GLU A 79 4.12 9.16 33.28
C GLU A 79 3.51 8.01 34.10
N GLY A 80 2.25 7.66 33.79
CA GLY A 80 1.59 6.52 34.43
C GLY A 80 2.33 5.21 34.16
N LEU A 81 2.77 4.99 32.91
CA LEU A 81 3.55 3.82 32.55
C LEU A 81 4.84 3.71 33.39
N PHE A 82 5.56 4.80 33.62
CA PHE A 82 6.77 4.78 34.43
C PHE A 82 6.49 4.58 35.92
N ARG A 83 5.42 5.19 36.45
CA ARG A 83 4.99 4.96 37.84
C ARG A 83 4.60 3.50 38.07
N ASP A 84 3.74 2.95 37.22
CA ASP A 84 3.29 1.57 37.30
C ASP A 84 4.47 0.60 37.08
N THR A 85 5.45 0.98 36.26
CA THR A 85 6.71 0.23 36.10
C THR A 85 7.51 0.20 37.39
N ALA A 86 7.69 1.35 38.06
CA ALA A 86 8.46 1.43 39.30
C ALA A 86 7.81 0.58 40.41
N GLU A 87 6.48 0.66 40.53
CA GLU A 87 5.71 -0.17 41.46
C GLU A 87 5.86 -1.66 41.14
N TYR A 88 5.78 -2.05 39.87
CA TYR A 88 5.95 -3.45 39.48
C TYR A 88 7.37 -3.97 39.72
N ILE A 89 8.41 -3.16 39.50
CA ILE A 89 9.80 -3.52 39.83
C ILE A 89 9.92 -3.80 41.33
N LEU A 90 9.39 -2.91 42.18
CA LEU A 90 9.43 -3.08 43.63
C LEU A 90 8.72 -4.37 44.06
N ALA A 91 7.52 -4.62 43.52
CA ALA A 91 6.76 -5.83 43.82
C ALA A 91 7.52 -7.12 43.40
N LEU A 92 8.20 -7.10 42.25
CA LEU A 92 9.03 -8.22 41.80
C LEU A 92 10.24 -8.42 42.71
N GLN A 93 10.91 -7.35 43.12
CA GLN A 93 12.06 -7.43 44.05
C GLN A 93 11.65 -8.08 45.37
N MET A 94 10.57 -7.62 45.99
CA MET A 94 10.04 -8.20 47.22
C MET A 94 9.67 -9.67 47.05
N ARG A 95 9.06 -10.03 45.91
CA ARG A 95 8.70 -11.42 45.64
C ARG A 95 9.92 -12.33 45.53
N VAL A 96 10.98 -11.88 44.87
CA VAL A 96 12.24 -12.62 44.75
C VAL A 96 12.89 -12.78 46.12
N GLU A 97 12.90 -11.73 46.94
CA GLU A 97 13.45 -11.78 48.30
C GLU A 97 12.73 -12.83 49.17
N VAL A 98 11.39 -12.83 49.17
CA VAL A 98 10.61 -13.83 49.91
C VAL A 98 10.85 -15.24 49.37
N MET A 99 10.94 -15.42 48.05
CA MET A 99 11.26 -16.72 47.45
C MET A 99 12.66 -17.19 47.87
N GLN A 100 13.64 -16.30 47.95
CA GLN A 100 14.98 -16.63 48.40
C GLN A 100 15.00 -17.05 49.88
N ILE A 101 14.29 -16.33 50.75
CA ILE A 101 14.13 -16.71 52.16
C ILE A 101 13.48 -18.09 52.27
N MET A 102 12.40 -18.33 51.51
CA MET A 102 11.70 -19.61 51.52
C MET A 102 12.62 -20.76 51.05
N VAL A 103 13.43 -20.53 50.00
CA VAL A 103 14.43 -21.51 49.56
C VAL A 103 15.43 -21.79 50.67
N ASN A 104 16.04 -20.76 51.27
CA ASN A 104 17.03 -20.93 52.33
C ASN A 104 16.47 -21.70 53.54
N VAL A 105 15.22 -21.44 53.92
CA VAL A 105 14.54 -22.16 55.00
C VAL A 105 14.29 -23.62 54.63
N LEU A 106 13.82 -23.89 53.40
CA LEU A 106 13.43 -25.23 52.97
C LEU A 106 14.62 -26.12 52.61
N THR A 107 15.72 -25.56 52.10
CA THR A 107 16.92 -26.34 51.80
C THR A 107 17.72 -26.67 53.06
N GLY A 108 17.35 -26.07 54.21
CA GLY A 108 18.26 -25.86 55.32
C GLY A 108 19.40 -24.96 54.86
N SER A 109 19.92 -24.10 55.73
CA SER A 109 21.27 -23.60 55.49
C SER A 109 22.19 -24.83 55.47
N SER A 110 22.54 -25.32 54.28
CA SER A 110 23.66 -26.24 54.07
C SER A 110 24.96 -25.46 54.26
N ASP A 111 25.02 -24.73 55.37
CA ASP A 111 26.18 -24.03 55.89
C ASP A 111 26.60 -24.86 57.11
N GLU A 112 27.79 -25.46 57.00
CA GLU A 112 28.58 -25.94 58.15
C GLU A 112 28.76 -24.85 59.23
#